data_AF-A0A3D3MRB4-F1
#
_entry.id   AF-A0A3D3MRB4-F1
#
_cell.length_a   1.000
_cell.length_b   1.000
_cell.length_c   1.000
_cell.angle_alpha   90.00
_cell.angle_beta   90.00
_cell.angle_gamma   90.00
#
_symmetry.space_group_name_H-M   'P 1'
#
loop_
_entity.id
_entity.type
_entity.pdbx_description
1 polymer ?
#
loop_
_entity_poly.entity_id
_entity_poly.type
_entity_poly.pdbx_seq_one_letter_code
_entity_poly.pdbx_strand_id
1 'polypeptide(L)'
;MSTPLNIIFSWFEKGDFPTEHQFKETFSSFRHLDEKIKMDEVLGLSEAFQNTLSSATFTHHLEDENAHTSVLAKRNASNLTAANIDEWKEKLQIKLAATIDGVEATGNVYTKEQIREIVHAFQTKDDEMLEHIAKINRILASDDANLDTIQEIVNYIKENRAQVEWLKEAIITSISDDKVHLSGSYSNWSGVAYQNQFNDQVYNKIKNIEDAANPEKNKYEERIRGDSRIKHNLDTLSFVIDAYDTVTMFTIPVKVRRIDPNTIEVLFDSLPPNIIQLTIKKI
;
A
#
# COMPACT_ATOMS: atom_id res chain seq x y z
N MET A 1 -106.32 -35.80 11.54
CA MET A 1 -105.51 -36.79 10.81
C MET A 1 -106.40 -37.35 9.72
N SER A 2 -105.99 -37.31 8.46
CA SER A 2 -106.77 -37.92 7.38
C SER A 2 -106.79 -39.44 7.55
N THR A 3 -107.92 -40.06 7.25
CA THR A 3 -108.04 -41.52 7.29
C THR A 3 -107.03 -42.16 6.33
N PRO A 4 -106.22 -43.13 6.76
CA PRO A 4 -105.26 -43.83 5.89
C PRO A 4 -105.93 -44.39 4.63
N LEU A 5 -105.26 -44.23 3.47
CA LEU A 5 -105.82 -44.64 2.16
C LEU A 5 -106.20 -46.13 2.13
N ASN A 6 -105.45 -47.00 2.79
CA ASN A 6 -105.77 -48.42 2.87
C ASN A 6 -107.09 -48.69 3.63
N ILE A 7 -107.44 -47.85 4.62
CA ILE A 7 -108.73 -47.93 5.32
C ILE A 7 -109.85 -47.39 4.41
N ILE A 8 -109.61 -46.27 3.70
CA ILE A 8 -110.58 -45.72 2.73
C ILE A 8 -110.89 -46.75 1.64
N PHE A 9 -109.87 -47.41 1.09
CA PHE A 9 -110.06 -48.42 0.03
C PHE A 9 -110.92 -49.61 0.47
N SER A 10 -110.87 -50.00 1.76
CA SER A 10 -111.70 -51.09 2.27
C SER A 10 -113.21 -50.80 2.24
N TRP A 11 -113.61 -49.53 2.22
CA TRP A 11 -115.04 -49.14 2.19
C TRP A 11 -115.68 -49.26 0.81
N PHE A 12 -114.89 -49.55 -0.22
CA PHE A 12 -115.32 -49.63 -1.62
C PHE A 12 -115.00 -51.00 -2.25
N GLU A 13 -114.84 -52.05 -1.43
CA GLU A 13 -114.67 -53.41 -1.92
C GLU A 13 -115.97 -53.95 -2.55
N LYS A 14 -115.83 -55.00 -3.36
CA LYS A 14 -116.96 -55.55 -4.12
C LYS A 14 -118.02 -56.12 -3.16
N GLY A 15 -119.18 -55.47 -3.14
CA GLY A 15 -120.31 -55.87 -2.30
C GLY A 15 -120.53 -54.97 -1.09
N ASP A 16 -119.58 -54.08 -0.80
CA ASP A 16 -119.68 -53.10 0.28
C ASP A 16 -120.22 -51.76 -0.22
N PHE A 17 -120.96 -51.09 0.67
CA PHE A 17 -121.50 -49.76 0.43
C PHE A 17 -121.03 -48.82 1.56
N PRO A 18 -120.30 -47.74 1.23
CA PRO A 18 -119.84 -46.81 2.26
C PRO A 18 -121.04 -46.10 2.88
N THR A 19 -120.98 -45.89 4.19
CA THR A 19 -121.87 -44.98 4.89
C THR A 19 -121.63 -43.54 4.43
N GLU A 20 -122.59 -42.64 4.65
CA GLU A 20 -122.44 -41.20 4.36
C GLU A 20 -121.16 -40.61 4.99
N HIS A 21 -120.85 -41.03 6.21
CA HIS A 21 -119.64 -40.61 6.91
C HIS A 21 -118.37 -41.10 6.20
N GLN A 22 -118.28 -42.39 5.83
CA GLN A 22 -117.15 -42.96 5.09
C GLN A 22 -116.98 -42.31 3.72
N PHE A 23 -118.10 -42.01 3.04
CA PHE A 23 -118.08 -41.30 1.77
C PHE A 23 -117.54 -39.87 1.93
N LYS A 24 -117.99 -39.13 2.95
CA LYS A 24 -117.47 -37.79 3.25
C LYS A 24 -115.97 -37.80 3.58
N GLU A 25 -115.54 -38.74 4.42
CA GLU A 25 -114.13 -38.91 4.80
C GLU A 25 -113.23 -39.22 3.60
N THR A 26 -113.75 -39.92 2.59
CA THR A 26 -113.03 -40.19 1.34
C THR A 26 -112.65 -38.89 0.64
N PHE A 27 -113.60 -37.97 0.45
CA PHE A 27 -113.33 -36.69 -0.21
C PHE A 27 -112.55 -35.72 0.68
N SER A 28 -112.73 -35.78 2.00
CA SER A 28 -111.93 -35.00 2.96
C SER A 28 -110.48 -35.48 3.08
N SER A 29 -110.15 -36.68 2.58
CA SER A 29 -108.77 -37.18 2.55
C SER A 29 -107.92 -36.56 1.44
N PHE A 30 -108.55 -36.06 0.38
CA PHE A 30 -107.86 -35.36 -0.70
C PHE A 30 -107.69 -33.88 -0.35
N ARG A 31 -106.54 -33.30 -0.70
CA ARG A 31 -106.39 -31.84 -0.66
C ARG A 31 -107.20 -31.19 -1.78
N HIS A 32 -107.79 -30.04 -1.47
CA HIS A 32 -108.47 -29.22 -2.46
C HIS A 32 -107.50 -28.22 -3.10
N LEU A 33 -107.76 -27.81 -4.35
CA LEU A 33 -106.86 -26.93 -5.13
C LEU A 33 -106.76 -25.51 -4.57
N ASP A 34 -107.74 -25.08 -3.81
CA ASP A 34 -107.78 -23.79 -3.13
C ASP A 34 -107.00 -23.80 -1.80
N GLU A 35 -106.58 -24.97 -1.31
CA GLU A 35 -105.78 -25.10 -0.11
C GLU A 35 -104.29 -24.86 -0.39
N LYS A 36 -103.69 -23.92 0.35
CA LYS A 36 -102.24 -23.66 0.26
C LYS A 36 -101.46 -24.77 0.98
N ILE A 37 -100.45 -25.32 0.31
CA ILE A 37 -99.50 -26.25 0.91
C ILE A 37 -98.54 -25.45 1.81
N LYS A 38 -98.39 -25.87 3.07
CA LYS A 38 -97.44 -25.25 3.99
C LYS A 38 -96.04 -25.81 3.74
N MET A 39 -95.02 -24.98 3.98
CA MET A 39 -93.61 -25.32 3.71
C MET A 39 -93.13 -26.57 4.47
N ASP A 40 -93.63 -26.77 5.69
CA ASP A 40 -93.31 -27.90 6.58
C ASP A 40 -93.96 -29.22 6.16
N GLU A 41 -94.94 -29.18 5.27
CA GLU A 41 -95.60 -30.37 4.70
C GLU A 41 -94.83 -30.96 3.51
N VAL A 42 -93.87 -30.21 2.95
CA VAL A 42 -93.02 -30.67 1.85
C VAL A 42 -91.66 -31.08 2.41
N LEU A 43 -91.40 -32.39 2.40
CA LEU A 43 -90.14 -32.96 2.88
C LEU A 43 -88.93 -32.30 2.18
N GLY A 44 -87.98 -31.80 2.97
CA GLY A 44 -86.73 -31.20 2.50
C GLY A 44 -86.84 -29.77 1.94
N LEU A 45 -88.05 -29.22 1.76
CA LEU A 45 -88.22 -27.89 1.17
C LEU A 45 -87.70 -26.77 2.07
N SER A 46 -87.94 -26.88 3.39
CA SER A 46 -87.42 -25.94 4.38
C SER A 46 -85.88 -25.92 4.40
N GLU A 47 -85.25 -27.09 4.38
CA GLU A 47 -83.78 -27.24 4.38
C GLU A 47 -83.17 -26.67 3.09
N ALA A 48 -83.76 -26.96 1.93
CA ALA A 48 -83.32 -26.41 0.65
C ALA A 48 -83.37 -24.87 0.65
N PHE A 49 -84.40 -24.27 1.25
CA PHE A 49 -84.53 -22.82 1.34
C PHE A 49 -83.54 -22.19 2.33
N GLN A 50 -83.23 -22.87 3.44
CA GLN A 50 -82.22 -22.41 4.41
C GLN A 50 -80.79 -22.39 3.82
N ASN A 51 -80.53 -23.20 2.81
CA ASN A 51 -79.26 -23.19 2.07
C ASN A 51 -79.17 -22.07 1.03
N THR A 52 -80.20 -21.23 0.90
CA THR A 52 -80.20 -20.07 -0.01
C THR A 52 -80.03 -18.78 0.76
N LEU A 53 -79.30 -17.83 0.16
CA LEU A 53 -79.24 -16.45 0.63
C LEU A 53 -80.41 -15.67 0.04
N SER A 54 -80.97 -14.74 0.82
CA SER A 54 -81.99 -13.83 0.30
C SER A 54 -81.38 -12.88 -0.74
N SER A 55 -82.17 -12.48 -1.75
CA SER A 55 -81.72 -11.49 -2.73
C SER A 55 -81.29 -10.18 -2.07
N ALA A 56 -81.96 -9.76 -1.00
CA ALA A 56 -81.61 -8.55 -0.27
C ALA A 56 -80.23 -8.69 0.40
N THR A 57 -79.94 -9.83 1.01
CA THR A 57 -78.62 -10.10 1.63
C THR A 57 -77.51 -10.11 0.58
N PHE A 58 -77.76 -10.73 -0.58
CA PHE A 58 -76.81 -10.75 -1.68
C PHE A 58 -76.53 -9.35 -2.24
N THR A 59 -77.58 -8.57 -2.52
CA THR A 59 -77.45 -7.20 -3.02
C THR A 59 -76.72 -6.32 -2.01
N HIS A 60 -77.05 -6.42 -0.72
CA HIS A 60 -76.36 -5.64 0.32
C HIS A 60 -74.86 -5.99 0.39
N HIS A 61 -74.49 -7.27 0.26
CA HIS A 61 -73.09 -7.67 0.21
C HIS A 61 -72.36 -7.13 -1.03
N LEU A 62 -73.02 -7.08 -2.19
CA LEU A 62 -72.44 -6.56 -3.43
C LEU A 62 -72.22 -5.05 -3.39
N GLU A 63 -73.11 -4.33 -2.70
CA GLU A 63 -73.05 -2.87 -2.55
C GLU A 63 -72.17 -2.41 -1.38
N ASP A 64 -71.84 -3.30 -0.44
CA ASP A 64 -70.96 -3.00 0.68
C ASP A 64 -69.48 -2.97 0.25
N GLU A 65 -68.94 -1.76 0.07
CA GLU A 65 -67.52 -1.53 -0.21
C GLU A 65 -66.56 -2.11 0.85
N ASN A 66 -67.06 -2.47 2.03
CA ASN A 66 -66.28 -3.01 3.13
C ASN A 66 -66.45 -4.51 3.36
N ALA A 67 -67.26 -5.19 2.54
CA ALA A 67 -67.61 -6.61 2.68
C ALA A 67 -66.41 -7.56 2.81
N HIS A 68 -65.25 -7.17 2.28
CA HIS A 68 -64.03 -7.98 2.29
C HIS A 68 -62.81 -7.29 2.92
N THR A 69 -63.00 -6.18 3.64
CA THR A 69 -61.87 -5.39 4.18
C THR A 69 -60.98 -6.11 5.18
N SER A 70 -61.47 -7.19 5.79
CA SER A 70 -60.72 -8.02 6.74
C SER A 70 -59.73 -8.98 6.06
N VAL A 71 -59.93 -9.29 4.77
CA VAL A 71 -59.16 -10.32 4.05
C VAL A 71 -58.55 -9.82 2.74
N LEU A 72 -59.10 -8.74 2.16
CA LEU A 72 -58.62 -8.13 0.93
C LEU A 72 -58.19 -6.68 1.16
N ALA A 73 -57.13 -6.27 0.48
CA ALA A 73 -56.76 -4.86 0.40
C ALA A 73 -57.64 -4.13 -0.62
N LYS A 74 -58.06 -2.92 -0.28
CA LYS A 74 -58.69 -2.01 -1.23
C LYS A 74 -57.68 -1.62 -2.31
N ARG A 75 -58.16 -1.27 -3.50
CA ARG A 75 -57.32 -0.85 -4.64
C ARG A 75 -56.42 0.34 -4.31
N ASN A 76 -56.89 1.26 -3.46
CA ASN A 76 -56.14 2.42 -2.97
C ASN A 76 -55.34 2.14 -1.69
N ALA A 77 -55.32 0.88 -1.21
CA ALA A 77 -54.67 0.44 0.01
C ALA A 77 -55.14 1.15 1.30
N SER A 78 -56.26 1.87 1.30
CA SER A 78 -56.65 2.71 2.45
C SER A 78 -57.08 1.91 3.68
N ASN A 79 -57.33 0.60 3.56
CA ASN A 79 -57.60 -0.30 4.68
C ASN A 79 -56.33 -1.01 5.21
N LEU A 80 -55.15 -0.73 4.66
CA LEU A 80 -53.90 -1.29 5.16
C LEU A 80 -53.35 -0.47 6.32
N THR A 81 -52.90 -1.16 7.36
CA THR A 81 -52.15 -0.57 8.46
C THR A 81 -50.64 -0.63 8.20
N ALA A 82 -49.84 0.11 8.97
CA ALA A 82 -48.38 0.04 8.89
C ALA A 82 -47.85 -1.39 9.09
N ALA A 83 -48.46 -2.16 10.00
CA ALA A 83 -48.11 -3.57 10.22
C ALA A 83 -48.34 -4.43 8.98
N ASN A 84 -49.48 -4.23 8.28
CA ASN A 84 -49.73 -4.95 7.03
C ASN A 84 -48.68 -4.61 5.97
N ILE A 85 -48.31 -3.33 5.85
CA ILE A 85 -47.30 -2.86 4.91
C ILE A 85 -45.95 -3.52 5.20
N ASP A 86 -45.54 -3.60 6.47
CA ASP A 86 -44.24 -4.16 6.84
C ASP A 86 -44.19 -5.69 6.67
N GLU A 87 -45.25 -6.42 7.04
CA GLU A 87 -45.38 -7.85 6.74
C GLU A 87 -45.33 -8.13 5.23
N TRP A 88 -45.98 -7.28 4.44
CA TRP A 88 -45.96 -7.41 2.98
C TRP A 88 -44.58 -7.12 2.41
N LYS A 89 -43.88 -6.09 2.89
CA LYS A 89 -42.49 -5.82 2.49
C LYS A 89 -41.59 -7.03 2.77
N GLU A 90 -41.75 -7.67 3.92
CA GLU A 90 -41.00 -8.87 4.28
C GLU A 90 -41.31 -10.03 3.33
N LYS A 91 -42.59 -10.37 3.14
CA LYS A 91 -43.03 -11.48 2.27
C LYS A 91 -42.69 -11.27 0.80
N LEU A 92 -42.77 -10.04 0.32
CA LEU A 92 -42.38 -9.64 -1.04
C LEU A 92 -40.86 -9.42 -1.19
N GLN A 93 -40.10 -9.61 -0.10
CA GLN A 93 -38.64 -9.43 -0.06
C GLN A 93 -38.18 -8.02 -0.49
N ILE A 94 -39.00 -7.01 -0.23
CA ILE A 94 -38.70 -5.59 -0.49
C ILE A 94 -37.85 -5.05 0.69
N LYS A 95 -36.53 -5.15 0.56
CA LYS A 95 -35.58 -4.70 1.60
C LYS A 95 -35.18 -3.22 1.48
N LEU A 96 -34.91 -2.77 0.27
CA LEU A 96 -34.46 -1.41 -0.03
C LEU A 96 -35.29 -0.91 -1.21
N ALA A 97 -36.35 -0.15 -0.90
CA ALA A 97 -37.13 0.52 -1.93
C ALA A 97 -36.49 1.89 -2.23
N ALA A 98 -36.20 2.14 -3.50
CA ALA A 98 -35.89 3.48 -3.97
C ALA A 98 -37.17 4.33 -3.92
N THR A 99 -37.13 5.41 -3.15
CA THR A 99 -38.20 6.40 -3.06
C THR A 99 -37.73 7.69 -3.74
N ILE A 100 -38.55 8.23 -4.62
CA ILE A 100 -38.38 9.57 -5.17
C ILE A 100 -39.05 10.59 -4.26
N ASP A 101 -38.62 11.85 -4.34
CA ASP A 101 -39.26 12.95 -3.63
C ASP A 101 -40.76 13.03 -3.97
N GLY A 102 -41.58 13.02 -2.93
CA GLY A 102 -43.01 13.33 -2.99
C GLY A 102 -43.29 14.74 -2.47
N VAL A 103 -44.57 15.12 -2.44
CA VAL A 103 -45.00 16.45 -1.93
C VAL A 103 -44.70 16.62 -0.44
N GLU A 104 -44.71 15.53 0.33
CA GLU A 104 -44.59 15.55 1.80
C GLU A 104 -43.36 14.81 2.35
N ALA A 105 -42.60 14.11 1.50
CA ALA A 105 -41.45 13.32 1.92
C ALA A 105 -40.32 13.36 0.89
N THR A 106 -39.12 13.65 1.36
CA THR A 106 -37.90 13.51 0.57
C THR A 106 -37.59 12.03 0.40
N GLY A 107 -37.34 11.63 -0.85
CA GLY A 107 -36.93 10.30 -1.25
C GLY A 107 -35.51 9.98 -0.81
N ASN A 108 -35.12 8.71 -0.97
CA ASN A 108 -33.77 8.23 -0.64
C ASN A 108 -32.85 8.10 -1.86
N VAL A 109 -33.32 8.46 -3.06
CA VAL A 109 -32.50 8.48 -4.28
C VAL A 109 -32.21 9.91 -4.74
N TYR A 110 -31.03 10.11 -5.30
CA TYR A 110 -30.67 11.37 -5.94
C TYR A 110 -31.56 11.64 -7.16
N THR A 111 -31.96 12.89 -7.31
CA THR A 111 -32.62 13.38 -8.53
C THR A 111 -31.66 13.32 -9.73
N LYS A 112 -32.22 13.33 -10.95
CA LYS A 112 -31.39 13.39 -12.17
C LYS A 112 -30.49 14.62 -12.21
N GLU A 113 -30.93 15.73 -11.63
CA GLU A 113 -30.13 16.97 -11.58
C GLU A 113 -28.92 16.80 -10.66
N GLN A 114 -29.15 16.30 -9.45
CA GLN A 114 -28.06 16.02 -8.49
C GLN A 114 -27.05 15.02 -9.06
N ILE A 115 -27.51 13.97 -9.75
CA ILE A 115 -26.61 13.02 -10.42
C ILE A 115 -25.80 13.73 -11.50
N ARG A 116 -26.43 14.63 -12.28
CA ARG A 116 -25.73 15.38 -13.32
C ARG A 116 -24.66 16.32 -12.74
N GLU A 117 -24.96 16.99 -11.64
CA GLU A 117 -24.00 17.83 -10.91
C GLU A 117 -22.80 17.02 -10.40
N ILE A 118 -23.05 15.86 -9.80
CA ILE A 118 -21.99 14.95 -9.33
C ILE A 118 -21.12 14.48 -10.49
N VAL A 119 -21.74 14.05 -11.60
CA VAL A 119 -21.02 13.61 -12.80
C VAL A 119 -20.20 14.75 -13.39
N HIS A 120 -20.76 15.96 -13.48
CA HIS A 120 -20.04 17.13 -13.96
C HIS A 120 -18.83 17.47 -13.09
N ALA A 121 -18.97 17.39 -11.76
CA ALA A 121 -17.86 17.62 -10.84
C ALA A 121 -16.73 16.60 -11.05
N PHE A 122 -17.06 15.32 -11.28
CA PHE A 122 -16.05 14.31 -11.60
C PHE A 122 -15.38 14.55 -12.95
N GLN A 123 -16.15 14.91 -13.98
CA GLN A 123 -15.60 15.25 -15.29
C GLN A 123 -14.62 16.44 -15.21
N THR A 124 -14.99 17.50 -14.48
CA THR A 124 -14.10 18.64 -14.27
C THR A 124 -12.79 18.22 -13.58
N LYS A 125 -12.85 17.32 -12.59
CA LYS A 125 -11.65 16.82 -11.90
C LYS A 125 -10.79 15.92 -12.78
N ASP A 126 -11.41 15.15 -13.67
CA ASP A 126 -10.71 14.33 -14.65
C ASP A 126 -9.97 15.21 -15.67
N ASP A 127 -10.61 16.27 -16.16
CA ASP A 127 -10.00 17.26 -17.05
C ASP A 127 -8.81 17.98 -16.38
N GLU A 128 -8.96 18.42 -15.12
CA GLU A 128 -7.86 19.00 -14.33
C GLU A 128 -6.67 18.02 -14.19
N MET A 129 -6.97 16.74 -13.95
CA MET A 129 -5.94 15.71 -13.82
C MET A 129 -5.20 15.48 -15.14
N LEU A 130 -5.92 15.46 -16.27
CA LEU A 130 -5.31 15.34 -17.60
C LEU A 130 -4.40 16.54 -17.89
N GLU A 131 -4.80 17.76 -17.52
CA GLU A 131 -3.96 18.95 -17.66
C GLU A 131 -2.67 18.84 -16.83
N HIS A 132 -2.78 18.38 -15.58
CA HIS A 132 -1.62 18.16 -14.72
C HIS A 132 -0.66 17.09 -15.28
N ILE A 133 -1.18 15.98 -15.81
CA ILE A 133 -0.38 14.93 -16.45
C ILE A 133 0.35 15.50 -17.67
N ALA A 134 -0.34 16.27 -18.52
CA ALA A 134 0.28 16.91 -19.68
C ALA A 134 1.40 17.88 -19.27
N LYS A 135 1.20 18.65 -18.20
CA LYS A 135 2.22 19.55 -17.64
C LYS A 135 3.43 18.78 -17.11
N ILE A 136 3.22 17.69 -16.37
CA ILE A 136 4.30 16.83 -15.88
C ILE A 136 5.09 16.26 -17.05
N ASN A 137 4.42 15.70 -18.05
CA ASN A 137 5.07 15.15 -19.25
C ASN A 137 5.90 16.21 -19.97
N ARG A 138 5.44 17.46 -20.04
CA ARG A 138 6.21 18.57 -20.61
C ARG A 138 7.45 18.94 -19.80
N ILE A 139 7.38 18.89 -18.47
CA ILE A 139 8.51 19.17 -17.57
C ILE A 139 9.54 18.04 -17.60
N LEU A 140 9.08 16.80 -17.73
CA LEU A 140 9.92 15.60 -17.79
C LEU A 140 10.44 15.31 -19.20
N ALA A 141 9.95 16.00 -20.22
CA ALA A 141 10.46 15.87 -21.57
C ALA A 141 11.93 16.31 -21.60
N SER A 142 12.79 15.43 -22.13
CA SER A 142 14.19 15.71 -22.38
C SER A 142 14.41 15.87 -23.87
N ASP A 143 15.12 16.92 -24.27
CA ASP A 143 15.58 17.10 -25.65
C ASP A 143 16.85 16.27 -25.95
N ASP A 144 17.44 15.63 -24.93
CA ASP A 144 18.63 14.79 -25.06
C ASP A 144 18.22 13.32 -25.15
N ALA A 145 18.43 12.71 -26.33
CA ALA A 145 18.07 11.34 -26.61
C ALA A 145 18.90 10.29 -25.83
N ASN A 146 19.99 10.68 -25.18
CA ASN A 146 20.80 9.79 -24.33
C ASN A 146 20.51 9.98 -22.83
N LEU A 147 19.66 10.97 -22.48
CA LEU A 147 19.24 11.30 -21.12
C LEU A 147 17.72 11.54 -21.13
N ASP A 148 16.97 10.62 -21.75
CA ASP A 148 15.53 10.75 -21.95
C ASP A 148 14.71 10.16 -20.81
N THR A 149 15.35 9.40 -19.92
CA THR A 149 14.77 8.93 -18.66
C THR A 149 15.46 9.51 -17.43
N ILE A 150 14.70 9.64 -16.33
CA ILE A 150 15.27 10.01 -15.02
C ILE A 150 16.38 9.05 -14.59
N GLN A 151 16.24 7.76 -14.94
CA GLN A 151 17.23 6.75 -14.57
C GLN A 151 18.56 6.96 -15.29
N GLU A 152 18.56 7.37 -16.56
CA GLU A 152 19.77 7.74 -17.32
C GLU A 152 20.46 8.95 -16.71
N ILE A 153 19.70 10.00 -16.35
CA ILE A 153 20.23 11.18 -15.66
C ILE A 153 20.89 10.78 -14.34
N VAL A 154 20.24 9.93 -13.54
CA VAL A 154 20.79 9.44 -12.27
C VAL A 154 22.09 8.64 -12.50
N ASN A 155 22.15 7.81 -13.54
CA ASN A 155 23.35 7.06 -13.89
C ASN A 155 24.49 7.99 -14.30
N TYR A 156 24.21 8.98 -15.14
CA TYR A 156 25.18 9.98 -15.58
C TYR A 156 25.74 10.80 -14.42
N ILE A 157 24.89 11.22 -13.46
CA ILE A 157 25.34 11.92 -12.25
C ILE A 157 26.26 11.03 -11.39
N LYS A 158 25.95 9.73 -11.26
CA LYS A 158 26.81 8.79 -10.53
C LYS A 158 28.17 8.61 -11.21
N GLU A 159 28.18 8.54 -12.53
CA GLU A 159 29.41 8.44 -13.31
C GLU A 159 30.25 9.71 -13.18
N ASN A 160 29.65 10.90 -13.34
CA ASN A 160 30.32 12.18 -13.12
C ASN A 160 30.90 12.29 -11.71
N ARG A 161 30.15 11.83 -10.69
CA ARG A 161 30.65 11.79 -9.31
C ARG A 161 31.88 10.90 -9.19
N ALA A 162 31.86 9.72 -9.78
CA ALA A 162 33.03 8.84 -9.79
C ALA A 162 34.21 9.54 -10.46
N GLN A 163 34.03 10.08 -11.67
CA GLN A 163 35.07 10.80 -12.41
C GLN A 163 35.67 11.97 -11.61
N VAL A 164 34.86 12.72 -10.87
CA VAL A 164 35.34 13.79 -9.97
C VAL A 164 36.19 13.23 -8.82
N GLU A 165 35.84 12.08 -8.25
CA GLU A 165 36.70 11.42 -7.25
C GLU A 165 38.02 10.95 -7.85
N TRP A 166 38.01 10.36 -9.06
CA TRP A 166 39.24 10.04 -9.79
C TRP A 166 40.12 11.27 -10.02
N LEU A 167 39.53 12.41 -10.38
CA LEU A 167 40.26 13.67 -10.55
C LEU A 167 40.84 14.18 -9.22
N LYS A 168 40.12 14.05 -8.10
CA LYS A 168 40.66 14.41 -6.79
C LYS A 168 41.85 13.54 -6.41
N GLU A 169 41.77 12.22 -6.63
CA GLU A 169 42.88 11.29 -6.39
C GLU A 169 44.08 11.59 -7.29
N ALA A 170 43.83 11.85 -8.58
CA ALA A 170 44.87 12.24 -9.53
C ALA A 170 45.56 13.53 -9.10
N ILE A 171 44.79 14.56 -8.70
CA ILE A 171 45.34 15.82 -8.20
C ILE A 171 46.17 15.56 -6.93
N ILE A 172 45.62 14.90 -5.91
CA ILE A 172 46.35 14.60 -4.65
C ILE A 172 47.65 13.83 -4.93
N THR A 173 47.67 12.95 -5.93
CA THR A 173 48.87 12.18 -6.31
C THR A 173 49.82 12.91 -7.26
N SER A 174 49.41 14.01 -7.90
CA SER A 174 50.21 14.79 -8.86
C SER A 174 50.75 16.11 -8.33
N ILE A 175 50.31 16.60 -7.16
CA ILE A 175 50.89 17.82 -6.51
C ILE A 175 52.00 17.53 -5.49
N SER A 176 52.41 16.27 -5.29
CA SER A 176 53.74 15.98 -4.71
C SER A 176 54.74 15.89 -5.87
N ASP A 177 55.53 16.94 -6.06
CA ASP A 177 56.59 17.07 -7.06
C ASP A 177 57.81 16.14 -6.79
N ASP A 178 57.54 14.85 -6.58
CA ASP A 178 58.53 13.82 -6.19
C ASP A 178 58.54 12.60 -7.13
N LYS A 179 57.83 12.66 -8.27
CA LYS A 179 57.69 11.50 -9.18
C LYS A 179 58.50 11.68 -10.45
N VAL A 180 59.60 10.94 -10.53
CA VAL A 180 60.39 10.79 -11.75
C VAL A 180 59.74 9.72 -12.64
N HIS A 181 59.56 9.99 -13.92
CA HIS A 181 59.05 9.02 -14.91
C HIS A 181 60.15 8.67 -15.92
N LEU A 182 60.29 7.39 -16.26
CA LEU A 182 61.15 6.96 -17.37
C LEU A 182 60.44 7.18 -18.70
N SER A 183 61.12 7.81 -19.66
CA SER A 183 60.64 7.95 -21.05
C SER A 183 60.95 6.72 -21.92
N GLY A 184 61.39 5.60 -21.33
CA GLY A 184 61.80 4.41 -22.08
C GLY A 184 62.09 3.19 -21.20
N SER A 185 62.34 2.05 -21.85
CA SER A 185 62.72 0.80 -21.18
C SER A 185 64.24 0.68 -21.10
N TYR A 186 64.78 0.67 -19.89
CA TYR A 186 66.22 0.59 -19.64
C TYR A 186 66.54 -0.70 -18.87
N SER A 187 67.41 -1.55 -19.43
CA SER A 187 67.79 -2.86 -18.87
C SER A 187 68.35 -2.80 -17.44
N ASN A 188 68.90 -1.64 -17.06
CA ASN A 188 69.64 -1.46 -15.80
C ASN A 188 68.75 -0.94 -14.64
N TRP A 189 67.45 -0.84 -14.88
CA TRP A 189 66.44 -0.31 -13.95
C TRP A 189 65.40 -1.38 -13.53
N SER A 190 65.74 -2.66 -13.68
CA SER A 190 65.05 -3.86 -13.18
C SER A 190 63.54 -3.73 -12.89
N GLY A 191 62.68 -4.14 -13.82
CA GLY A 191 61.28 -4.60 -13.61
C GLY A 191 60.51 -4.03 -12.40
N VAL A 192 60.49 -2.71 -12.23
CA VAL A 192 59.81 -2.09 -11.10
C VAL A 192 58.32 -1.97 -11.40
N ALA A 193 57.48 -2.64 -10.61
CA ALA A 193 56.04 -2.72 -10.86
C ALA A 193 55.26 -1.49 -10.33
N TYR A 194 55.82 -0.80 -9.34
CA TYR A 194 55.17 0.31 -8.66
C TYR A 194 56.07 1.56 -8.60
N GLN A 195 55.45 2.75 -8.70
CA GLN A 195 56.16 4.04 -8.76
C GLN A 195 57.00 4.33 -7.51
N ASN A 196 56.57 3.88 -6.33
CA ASN A 196 57.33 4.05 -5.07
C ASN A 196 58.66 3.30 -5.10
N GLN A 197 58.66 2.05 -5.56
CA GLN A 197 59.88 1.25 -5.71
C GLN A 197 60.81 1.85 -6.76
N PHE A 198 60.26 2.48 -7.81
CA PHE A 198 61.07 3.16 -8.83
C PHE A 198 61.77 4.39 -8.24
N ASN A 199 61.02 5.20 -7.50
CA ASN A 199 61.58 6.36 -6.80
C ASN A 199 62.70 5.96 -5.82
N ASP A 200 62.54 4.86 -5.06
CA ASP A 200 63.58 4.35 -4.16
C ASP A 200 64.84 3.93 -4.92
N GLN A 201 64.70 3.31 -6.09
CA GLN A 201 65.84 2.95 -6.93
C GLN A 201 66.54 4.18 -7.52
N VAL A 202 65.78 5.18 -7.97
CA VAL A 202 66.32 6.47 -8.45
C VAL A 202 67.11 7.15 -7.33
N TYR A 203 66.52 7.28 -6.15
CA TYR A 203 67.15 7.91 -4.98
C TYR A 203 68.46 7.20 -4.62
N ASN A 204 68.45 5.87 -4.50
CA ASN A 204 69.66 5.12 -4.15
C ASN A 204 70.76 5.23 -5.22
N LYS A 205 70.41 5.25 -6.51
CA LYS A 205 71.39 5.45 -7.59
C LYS A 205 71.97 6.85 -7.58
N ILE A 206 71.14 7.89 -7.40
CA ILE A 206 71.61 9.28 -7.28
C ILE A 206 72.52 9.40 -6.06
N LYS A 207 72.10 8.89 -4.91
CA LYS A 207 72.92 8.90 -3.69
C LYS A 207 74.25 8.18 -3.85
N ASN A 208 74.26 7.01 -4.53
CA ASN A 208 75.50 6.30 -4.82
C ASN A 208 76.41 7.07 -5.80
N ILE A 209 75.84 7.80 -6.76
CA ILE A 209 76.59 8.66 -7.68
C ILE A 209 77.14 9.87 -6.93
N GLU A 210 76.36 10.51 -6.06
CA GLU A 210 76.80 11.62 -5.20
C GLU A 210 77.90 11.17 -4.23
N ASP A 211 77.75 10.00 -3.60
CA ASP A 211 78.74 9.38 -2.74
C ASP A 211 80.03 9.01 -3.49
N ALA A 212 79.93 8.62 -4.77
CA ALA A 212 81.09 8.30 -5.61
C ALA A 212 81.76 9.56 -6.20
N ALA A 213 81.01 10.65 -6.41
CA ALA A 213 81.50 11.92 -6.94
C ALA A 213 82.20 12.79 -5.87
N ASN A 214 82.09 12.44 -4.59
CA ASN A 214 82.74 13.14 -3.49
C ASN A 214 83.82 12.25 -2.82
N PRO A 215 85.06 12.20 -3.37
CA PRO A 215 86.13 11.33 -2.85
C PRO A 215 86.59 11.69 -1.43
N GLU A 216 86.18 12.84 -0.90
CA GLU A 216 86.39 13.22 0.49
C GLU A 216 85.03 13.35 1.20
N LYS A 217 84.58 12.27 1.85
CA LYS A 217 83.46 12.36 2.80
C LYS A 217 83.89 13.28 3.93
N ASN A 218 83.48 14.54 3.84
CA ASN A 218 83.83 15.59 4.80
C ASN A 218 82.72 15.84 5.82
N LYS A 219 81.56 15.18 5.67
CA LYS A 219 80.39 15.32 6.53
C LYS A 219 79.65 13.98 6.67
N TYR A 220 79.20 13.65 7.87
CA TYR A 220 78.30 12.54 8.17
C TYR A 220 77.16 13.05 9.04
N GLU A 221 75.94 12.61 8.77
CA GLU A 221 74.74 13.03 9.49
C GLU A 221 73.90 11.83 9.92
N GLU A 222 73.47 11.81 11.17
CA GLU A 222 72.62 10.75 11.71
C GLU A 222 71.69 11.31 12.81
N ARG A 223 70.55 10.64 12.99
CA ARG A 223 69.57 10.97 14.02
C ARG A 223 69.62 9.95 15.14
N ILE A 224 69.78 10.41 16.38
CA ILE A 224 69.91 9.55 17.55
C ILE A 224 68.93 9.94 18.67
N ARG A 225 68.60 8.98 19.54
CA ARG A 225 67.67 9.16 20.68
C ARG A 225 68.31 8.96 22.06
N GLY A 226 69.63 9.03 22.13
CA GLY A 226 70.43 8.83 23.35
C GLY A 226 71.83 8.34 23.02
N ASP A 227 72.53 7.83 24.02
CA ASP A 227 73.89 7.31 23.88
C ASP A 227 73.99 6.30 22.75
N SER A 228 74.89 6.55 21.81
CA SER A 228 74.95 5.81 20.54
C SER A 228 76.38 5.68 20.03
N ARG A 229 76.67 4.52 19.42
CA ARG A 229 77.91 4.29 18.68
C ARG A 229 77.67 4.53 17.20
N ILE A 230 78.41 5.47 16.62
CA ILE A 230 78.19 6.03 15.29
C ILE A 230 79.33 5.66 14.36
N LYS A 231 79.02 5.01 13.23
CA LYS A 231 79.99 4.64 12.19
C LYS A 231 79.90 5.62 11.02
N HIS A 232 80.76 6.63 11.01
CA HIS A 232 80.69 7.77 10.10
C HIS A 232 81.53 7.63 8.82
N ASN A 233 82.51 6.71 8.80
CA ASN A 233 83.35 6.44 7.61
C ASN A 233 84.04 7.68 7.01
N LEU A 234 84.48 8.65 7.84
CA LEU A 234 85.15 9.89 7.39
C LEU A 234 86.69 9.77 7.35
N ASP A 235 87.21 8.63 7.80
CA ASP A 235 88.63 8.30 7.93
C ASP A 235 89.45 9.43 8.57
N THR A 236 89.00 9.87 9.75
CA THR A 236 89.63 10.95 10.52
C THR A 236 89.32 10.83 12.01
N LEU A 237 90.28 11.21 12.84
CA LEU A 237 90.06 11.48 14.27
C LEU A 237 89.86 12.98 14.56
N SER A 238 90.14 13.82 13.57
CA SER A 238 89.97 15.28 13.60
C SER A 238 88.64 15.64 12.97
N PHE A 239 87.68 16.00 13.82
CA PHE A 239 86.34 16.38 13.39
C PHE A 239 85.73 17.40 14.35
N VAL A 240 84.75 18.16 13.86
CA VAL A 240 83.79 18.95 14.66
C VAL A 240 82.47 18.20 14.70
N ILE A 241 81.79 18.21 15.85
CA ILE A 241 80.43 17.70 15.98
C ILE A 241 79.51 18.84 16.35
N ASP A 242 78.42 18.93 15.60
CA ASP A 242 77.27 19.75 15.93
C ASP A 242 76.08 18.84 16.20
N ALA A 243 75.38 19.09 17.29
CA ALA A 243 74.25 18.29 17.74
C ALA A 243 73.14 19.23 18.18
N TYR A 244 71.93 19.06 17.65
CA TYR A 244 70.78 19.89 18.03
C TYR A 244 69.49 19.08 18.12
N ASP A 245 68.58 19.55 18.97
CA ASP A 245 67.24 18.98 19.13
C ASP A 245 66.38 19.26 17.89
N THR A 246 65.86 18.22 17.25
CA THR A 246 65.06 18.37 16.01
C THR A 246 63.73 19.09 16.18
N VAL A 247 63.21 19.21 17.41
CA VAL A 247 61.96 19.91 17.72
C VAL A 247 62.24 21.33 18.19
N THR A 248 63.15 21.49 19.16
CA THR A 248 63.41 22.81 19.78
C THR A 248 64.48 23.63 19.07
N MET A 249 65.25 23.00 18.17
CA MET A 249 66.34 23.59 17.39
C MET A 249 67.51 24.14 18.23
N PHE A 250 67.55 23.86 19.53
CA PHE A 250 68.68 24.23 20.39
C PHE A 250 69.85 23.25 20.22
N THR A 251 71.07 23.79 20.13
CA THR A 251 72.31 23.01 20.19
C THR A 251 72.45 22.35 21.55
N ILE A 252 72.78 21.06 21.55
CA ILE A 252 72.95 20.25 22.74
C ILE A 252 74.44 19.92 22.89
N PRO A 253 75.04 20.19 24.06
CA PRO A 253 76.40 19.74 24.34
C PRO A 253 76.43 18.21 24.42
N VAL A 254 77.34 17.60 23.68
CA VAL A 254 77.55 16.15 23.67
C VAL A 254 78.97 15.80 24.10
N LYS A 255 79.12 14.70 24.83
CA LYS A 255 80.43 14.12 25.14
C LYS A 255 80.75 13.07 24.10
N VAL A 256 81.93 13.14 23.51
CA VAL A 256 82.30 12.27 22.38
C VAL A 256 83.57 11.51 22.71
N ARG A 257 83.50 10.19 22.64
CA ARG A 257 84.64 9.28 22.76
C ARG A 257 85.04 8.81 21.37
N ARG A 258 86.29 9.07 20.97
CA ARG A 258 86.85 8.57 19.70
C ARG A 258 87.22 7.10 19.87
N ILE A 259 86.70 6.23 19.02
CA ILE A 259 87.01 4.79 19.05
C ILE A 259 88.07 4.46 17.99
N ASP A 260 87.81 4.84 16.75
CA ASP A 260 88.72 4.69 15.60
C ASP A 260 88.41 5.78 14.55
N PRO A 261 89.20 5.94 13.47
CA PRO A 261 89.00 6.99 12.47
C PRO A 261 87.64 7.01 11.76
N ASN A 262 86.82 5.97 11.94
CA ASN A 262 85.51 5.84 11.29
C ASN A 262 84.37 5.67 12.30
N THR A 263 84.67 5.62 13.59
CA THR A 263 83.71 5.28 14.64
C THR A 263 83.91 6.13 15.89
N ILE A 264 82.81 6.71 16.37
CA ILE A 264 82.76 7.44 17.63
C ILE A 264 81.65 6.89 18.51
N GLU A 265 81.71 7.21 19.79
CA GLU A 265 80.61 7.02 20.72
C GLU A 265 80.20 8.38 21.27
N VAL A 266 78.90 8.65 21.21
CA VAL A 266 78.29 9.90 21.66
C VAL A 266 77.53 9.59 22.94
N LEU A 267 77.81 10.36 23.98
CA LEU A 267 77.24 10.22 25.31
C LEU A 267 76.57 11.54 25.71
N PHE A 268 75.37 11.42 26.28
CA PHE A 268 74.62 12.54 26.83
C PHE A 268 74.66 12.49 28.36
N ASP A 269 74.68 13.66 29.00
CA ASP A 269 74.63 13.73 30.47
C ASP A 269 73.27 13.30 31.03
N SER A 270 72.24 13.37 30.20
CA SER A 270 70.91 12.82 30.45
C SER A 270 70.28 12.39 29.13
N LEU A 271 69.37 11.41 29.19
CA LEU A 271 68.64 10.95 28.01
C LEU A 271 67.88 12.12 27.36
N PRO A 272 68.17 12.45 26.09
CA PRO A 272 67.50 13.56 25.42
C PRO A 272 66.00 13.26 25.23
N PRO A 273 65.11 14.24 25.47
CA PRO A 273 63.67 14.02 25.37
C PRO A 273 63.19 13.85 23.92
N ASN A 274 63.92 14.43 22.96
CA ASN A 274 63.60 14.39 21.53
C ASN A 274 64.74 13.72 20.73
N ILE A 275 64.48 13.49 19.44
CA ILE A 275 65.53 13.05 18.50
C ILE A 275 66.54 14.18 18.33
N ILE A 276 67.82 13.83 18.42
CA ILE A 276 68.93 14.74 18.19
C ILE A 276 69.48 14.51 16.79
N GLN A 277 69.59 15.58 16.00
CA GLN A 277 70.30 15.55 14.73
C GLN A 277 71.79 15.77 15.03
N LEU A 278 72.62 14.81 14.64
CA LEU A 278 74.06 14.86 14.81
C LEU A 278 74.74 15.04 13.47
N THR A 279 75.68 15.98 13.41
CA THR A 279 76.48 16.28 12.22
C THR A 279 77.95 16.23 12.58
N ILE A 280 78.69 15.29 11.99
CA ILE A 280 80.13 15.14 12.14
C ILE A 280 80.78 15.73 10.88
N LYS A 281 81.68 16.70 11.03
CA LYS A 281 82.44 17.27 9.93
C LYS A 281 83.92 17.02 10.12
N LYS A 282 84.58 16.44 9.12
CA LYS A 282 86.04 16.30 9.08
C LYS A 282 86.69 17.69 9.05
N ILE A 283 87.74 17.87 9.85
CA ILE A 283 88.61 19.07 9.83
C ILE A 283 89.85 18.75 8.99
#